data_AF-A0A8H7QPU7-F1
#
_entry.id   AF-A0A8H7QPU7-F1
#
_cell.length_a   1.000
_cell.length_b   1.000
_cell.length_c   1.000
_cell.angle_alpha   90.00
_cell.angle_beta   90.00
_cell.angle_gamma   90.00
#
_symmetry.space_group_name_H-M   'P 1'
#
loop_
_entity.id
_entity.type
_entity.pdbx_description
1 polymer ?
#
loop_
_entity_poly.entity_id
_entity_poly.type
_entity_poly.pdbx_seq_one_letter_code
_entity_poly.pdbx_strand_id
1 'polypeptide(L)'
;MNIDISFEVLEEIIQFVSDNNIAQTGKKRHLKFNMPTAFEILERNYSNLYSFLMEKGRQVVREEWNNRLKYEVMILQRYKNDKRFNTGYFPELKRDLHQGSNLFVIYLLDTEKKIYGPIKEYYLITESLTDQIDLCCEQHFLPLRSYLIRNDIRDRVNAMVQEVFSGTQATVELIGSSHTQLAMAESDVNLGIRIPKNMVTADAYLCNSSNWTKSVYDVHFLAQSLREMGMVAPFPIPLAKICKFVDPASRLYCAVGVDAGLVFERDHLIAEYLKLDRRVRPLISAILYFTRSQKINKFKLYVWDN
;
A
#
# COMPACT_ATOMS: atom_id res chain seq x y z
N MET A 1 28.05 -8.77 37.77
CA MET A 1 27.62 -9.90 38.61
C MET A 1 26.59 -10.67 37.78
N ASN A 2 27.05 -11.67 37.03
CA ASN A 2 26.15 -12.55 36.28
C ASN A 2 25.58 -13.54 37.28
N ILE A 3 24.25 -13.51 37.45
CA ILE A 3 23.56 -14.52 38.22
C ILE A 3 23.29 -15.65 37.22
N ASP A 4 24.07 -16.72 37.31
CA ASP A 4 23.74 -17.99 36.64
C ASP A 4 22.48 -18.52 37.28
N ILE A 5 21.37 -18.43 36.54
CA ILE A 5 20.12 -19.08 36.92
C ILE A 5 20.16 -20.44 36.25
N SER A 6 20.25 -21.52 37.04
CA SER A 6 20.24 -22.88 36.50
C SER A 6 18.90 -23.15 35.81
N PHE A 7 18.93 -24.05 34.83
CA PHE A 7 17.76 -24.43 34.04
C PHE A 7 16.59 -24.92 34.93
N GLU A 8 16.90 -25.60 36.04
CA GLU A 8 15.89 -26.05 37.01
C GLU A 8 15.19 -24.89 37.71
N VAL A 9 15.92 -23.82 38.05
CA VAL A 9 15.33 -22.62 38.66
C VAL A 9 14.44 -21.89 37.66
N LEU A 10 14.79 -21.92 36.37
CA LEU A 10 13.96 -21.35 35.31
C LEU A 10 12.65 -22.15 35.13
N GLU A 11 12.71 -23.48 35.18
CA GLU A 11 11.52 -24.34 35.14
C GLU A 11 10.62 -24.14 36.37
N GLU A 12 11.19 -24.02 37.57
CA GLU A 12 10.41 -23.71 38.78
C GLU A 12 9.71 -22.35 38.71
N ILE A 13 10.39 -21.33 38.17
CA ILE A 13 9.79 -20.00 37.98
C ILE A 13 8.67 -20.05 36.94
N ILE A 14 8.86 -20.76 35.81
CA ILE A 14 7.85 -20.91 34.76
C ILE A 14 6.63 -21.68 35.31
N GLN A 15 6.86 -22.77 36.06
CA GLN A 15 5.83 -23.58 36.68
C GLN A 15 5.05 -22.77 37.73
N PHE A 16 5.74 -22.02 38.59
CA PHE A 16 5.13 -21.17 39.61
C PHE A 16 4.27 -20.05 39.01
N VAL A 17 4.76 -19.42 37.94
CA VAL A 17 4.04 -18.35 37.21
C VAL A 17 2.82 -18.90 36.47
N SER A 18 2.95 -20.09 35.87
CA SER A 18 1.86 -20.82 35.22
C SER A 18 0.77 -21.22 36.23
N ASP A 19 1.15 -21.59 37.45
CA ASP A 19 0.21 -22.11 38.45
C ASP A 19 -0.49 -21.02 39.28
N ASN A 20 0.03 -19.79 39.36
CA ASN A 20 -0.44 -18.80 40.33
C ASN A 20 -1.07 -17.51 39.81
N ASN A 21 -1.29 -17.36 38.49
CA ASN A 21 -2.11 -16.33 37.83
C ASN A 21 -2.31 -15.02 38.66
N ILE A 22 -1.20 -14.32 38.93
CA ILE A 22 -1.12 -13.23 39.92
C ILE A 22 -1.70 -11.93 39.33
N ALA A 23 -3.01 -11.91 39.09
CA ALA A 23 -3.75 -10.71 38.69
C ALA A 23 -4.73 -10.23 39.77
N GLN A 24 -4.83 -10.90 40.93
CA GLN A 24 -5.70 -10.47 42.02
C GLN A 24 -4.97 -9.57 43.02
N THR A 25 -5.43 -8.33 43.12
CA THR A 25 -4.89 -7.21 43.91
C THR A 25 -4.68 -7.49 45.40
N GLY A 26 -5.39 -8.47 45.98
CA GLY A 26 -5.21 -8.89 47.38
C GLY A 26 -3.89 -9.63 47.66
N LYS A 27 -3.39 -10.41 46.70
CA LYS A 27 -2.17 -11.22 46.88
C LYS A 27 -0.88 -10.42 46.68
N LYS A 28 -0.93 -9.34 45.87
CA LYS A 28 0.19 -8.42 45.67
C LYS A 28 0.59 -7.69 46.96
N ARG A 29 -0.38 -7.28 47.78
CA ARG A 29 -0.11 -6.68 49.11
C ARG A 29 0.53 -7.66 50.08
N HIS A 30 0.06 -8.91 50.10
CA HIS A 30 0.59 -9.94 51.01
C HIS A 30 2.05 -10.28 50.70
N LEU A 31 2.42 -10.45 49.42
CA LEU A 31 3.81 -10.66 49.00
C LEU A 31 4.69 -9.44 49.30
N LYS A 32 4.20 -8.23 49.02
CA LYS A 32 4.94 -6.99 49.30
C LYS A 32 5.23 -6.79 50.79
N PHE A 33 4.32 -7.21 51.67
CA PHE A 33 4.48 -7.04 53.13
C PHE A 33 5.22 -8.18 53.80
N ASN A 34 4.93 -9.44 53.44
CA ASN A 34 5.45 -10.59 54.18
C ASN A 34 6.70 -11.21 53.55
N MET A 35 6.96 -10.97 52.26
CA MET A 35 8.11 -11.51 51.53
C MET A 35 8.71 -10.45 50.57
N PRO A 36 9.17 -9.30 51.10
CA PRO A 36 9.53 -8.13 50.30
C PRO A 36 10.65 -8.40 49.30
N THR A 37 11.65 -9.21 49.65
CA THR A 37 12.77 -9.55 48.74
C THR A 37 12.30 -10.40 47.55
N ALA A 38 11.41 -11.38 47.77
CA ALA A 38 10.83 -12.17 46.69
C ALA A 38 9.91 -11.32 45.80
N PHE A 39 9.15 -10.40 46.41
CA PHE A 39 8.33 -9.44 45.68
C PHE A 39 9.17 -8.49 44.82
N GLU A 40 10.29 -7.98 45.34
CA GLU A 40 11.20 -7.09 44.61
C GLU A 40 11.89 -7.82 43.46
N ILE A 41 12.31 -9.08 43.66
CA ILE A 41 12.85 -9.95 42.60
C ILE A 41 11.80 -10.24 41.53
N LEU A 42 10.55 -10.51 41.92
CA LEU A 42 9.44 -10.73 40.98
C LEU A 42 9.04 -9.45 40.24
N GLU A 43 9.03 -8.28 40.89
CA GLU A 43 8.69 -6.99 40.27
C GLU A 43 9.78 -6.53 39.30
N ARG A 44 11.05 -6.73 39.67
CA ARG A 44 12.17 -6.68 38.73
C ARG A 44 11.89 -7.67 37.60
N ASN A 45 11.78 -8.96 37.85
CA ASN A 45 11.78 -9.97 36.79
C ASN A 45 10.50 -10.05 35.94
N TYR A 46 9.34 -9.56 36.35
CA TYR A 46 8.10 -9.57 35.54
C TYR A 46 8.08 -8.47 34.48
N SER A 47 8.54 -7.27 34.82
CA SER A 47 8.81 -6.22 33.81
C SER A 47 9.94 -6.64 32.87
N ASN A 48 10.77 -7.59 33.33
CA ASN A 48 11.88 -8.14 32.57
C ASN A 48 11.54 -9.42 31.83
N LEU A 49 10.47 -10.17 32.11
CA LEU A 49 10.30 -11.49 31.49
C LEU A 49 9.95 -11.33 30.01
N TYR A 50 9.06 -10.40 29.68
CA TYR A 50 8.79 -10.06 28.28
C TYR A 50 10.04 -9.52 27.58
N SER A 51 10.75 -8.57 28.21
CA SER A 51 11.97 -7.97 27.66
C SER A 51 13.11 -9.00 27.53
N PHE A 52 13.26 -9.89 28.51
CA PHE A 52 14.20 -11.02 28.54
C PHE A 52 13.86 -12.00 27.43
N LEU A 53 12.60 -12.43 27.30
CA LEU A 53 12.15 -13.28 26.20
C LEU A 53 12.27 -12.59 24.85
N MET A 54 12.24 -11.25 24.77
CA MET A 54 12.41 -10.53 23.51
C MET A 54 13.88 -10.28 23.15
N GLU A 55 14.78 -10.14 24.12
CA GLU A 55 16.18 -9.74 23.92
C GLU A 55 17.17 -10.90 24.15
N LYS A 56 17.06 -11.62 25.27
CA LYS A 56 18.00 -12.68 25.69
C LYS A 56 17.52 -14.10 25.40
N GLY A 57 16.23 -14.37 25.53
CA GLY A 57 15.62 -15.65 25.17
C GLY A 57 15.87 -16.01 23.70
N ARG A 58 16.02 -15.02 22.80
CA ARG A 58 16.26 -15.27 21.37
C ARG A 58 17.64 -15.85 21.15
N GLN A 59 18.58 -15.37 21.94
CA GLN A 59 19.96 -15.81 21.89
C GLN A 59 20.09 -17.20 22.50
N VAL A 60 19.49 -17.43 23.68
CA VAL A 60 19.49 -18.73 24.36
C VAL A 60 18.84 -19.83 23.49
N VAL A 61 17.67 -19.57 22.90
CA VAL A 61 17.03 -20.55 22.00
C VAL A 61 17.86 -20.80 20.73
N ARG A 62 18.56 -19.80 20.21
CA ARG A 62 19.44 -19.98 19.04
C ARG A 62 20.70 -20.79 19.35
N GLU A 63 21.30 -20.54 20.51
CA GLU A 63 22.56 -21.16 20.93
C GLU A 63 22.34 -22.59 21.43
N GLU A 64 21.28 -22.83 22.21
CA GLU A 64 21.04 -24.13 22.86
C GLU A 64 20.12 -25.07 22.06
N TRP A 65 19.18 -24.56 21.25
CA TRP A 65 18.14 -25.40 20.60
C TRP A 65 18.39 -25.67 19.10
N ASN A 66 19.64 -26.02 18.77
CA ASN A 66 20.06 -26.70 17.54
C ASN A 66 19.57 -26.10 16.20
N ASN A 67 19.28 -24.79 16.12
CA ASN A 67 18.74 -24.11 14.93
C ASN A 67 17.47 -24.74 14.33
N ARG A 68 16.76 -25.62 15.05
CA ARG A 68 15.55 -26.32 14.57
C ARG A 68 14.26 -25.78 15.16
N LEU A 69 14.35 -24.95 16.20
CA LEU A 69 13.22 -24.34 16.87
C LEU A 69 13.26 -22.81 16.71
N LYS A 70 12.11 -22.22 16.45
CA LYS A 70 11.86 -20.78 16.54
C LYS A 70 10.79 -20.53 17.59
N TYR A 71 10.68 -19.29 18.04
CA TYR A 71 9.56 -18.88 18.88
C TYR A 71 9.10 -17.47 18.57
N GLU A 72 7.85 -17.20 18.95
CA GLU A 72 7.23 -15.88 18.91
C GLU A 72 6.48 -15.61 20.22
N VAL A 73 6.49 -14.35 20.65
CA VAL A 73 5.66 -13.87 21.75
C VAL A 73 4.46 -13.14 21.15
N MET A 74 3.24 -13.60 21.46
CA MET A 74 2.03 -13.00 20.93
C MET A 74 0.89 -13.09 21.93
N ILE A 75 -0.04 -12.14 21.90
CA ILE A 75 -1.28 -12.23 22.69
C ILE A 75 -2.23 -13.27 22.09
N LEU A 76 -3.06 -13.90 22.93
CA LEU A 76 -4.00 -14.95 22.51
C LEU A 76 -4.90 -14.53 21.34
N GLN A 77 -5.37 -13.28 21.33
CA GLN A 77 -6.16 -12.75 20.22
C GLN A 77 -5.39 -12.75 18.90
N ARG A 78 -4.11 -12.35 18.93
CA ARG A 78 -3.24 -12.35 17.74
C ARG A 78 -2.94 -13.77 17.28
N TYR A 79 -2.74 -14.70 18.21
CA TYR A 79 -2.55 -16.11 17.93
C TYR A 79 -3.75 -16.73 17.20
N LYS A 80 -4.98 -16.52 17.71
CA LYS A 80 -6.20 -17.05 17.08
C LYS A 80 -6.50 -16.43 15.71
N ASN A 81 -6.06 -15.17 15.50
CA ASN A 81 -6.28 -14.45 14.25
C ASN A 81 -5.11 -14.57 13.26
N ASP A 82 -4.03 -15.27 13.62
CA ASP A 82 -2.89 -15.47 12.74
C ASP A 82 -3.27 -16.44 11.62
N LYS A 83 -2.94 -16.10 10.36
CA LYS A 83 -3.26 -16.93 9.19
C LYS A 83 -2.64 -18.35 9.29
N ARG A 84 -1.57 -18.49 10.08
CA ARG A 84 -0.87 -19.76 10.34
C ARG A 84 -1.61 -20.65 11.36
N PHE A 85 -2.57 -20.12 12.11
CA PHE A 85 -3.30 -20.87 13.14
C PHE A 85 -4.06 -22.07 12.54
N ASN A 86 -4.78 -21.86 11.45
CA ASN A 86 -5.59 -22.90 10.80
C ASN A 86 -4.76 -23.91 9.98
N THR A 87 -3.45 -23.71 9.86
CA THR A 87 -2.57 -24.59 9.07
C THR A 87 -1.83 -25.61 9.93
N GLY A 88 -2.14 -25.70 11.23
CA GLY A 88 -1.41 -26.53 12.19
C GLY A 88 0.04 -26.06 12.42
N TYR A 89 0.35 -24.81 12.06
CA TYR A 89 1.68 -24.23 12.23
C TYR A 89 2.06 -24.07 13.70
N PHE A 90 1.07 -23.68 14.49
CA PHE A 90 1.21 -23.56 15.93
C PHE A 90 0.64 -24.78 16.64
N PRO A 91 1.28 -25.22 17.74
CA PRO A 91 0.73 -26.30 18.55
C PRO A 91 -0.60 -25.89 19.18
N GLU A 92 -1.58 -26.81 19.20
CA GLU A 92 -2.87 -26.54 19.85
C GLU A 92 -2.69 -26.16 21.33
N LEU A 93 -3.45 -25.16 21.77
CA LEU A 93 -3.46 -24.75 23.17
C LEU A 93 -4.18 -25.83 23.97
N LYS A 94 -3.49 -26.43 24.94
CA LYS A 94 -4.04 -27.50 25.80
C LYS A 94 -5.03 -26.99 26.85
N ARG A 95 -5.18 -25.66 27.02
CA ARG A 95 -6.03 -25.03 28.03
C ARG A 95 -6.69 -23.78 27.44
N ASP A 96 -7.91 -23.51 27.89
CA ASP A 96 -8.57 -22.25 27.61
C ASP A 96 -7.94 -21.11 28.42
N LEU A 97 -7.38 -20.15 27.69
CA LEU A 97 -6.72 -18.98 28.23
C LEU A 97 -7.58 -17.72 28.03
N HIS A 98 -7.40 -16.72 28.87
CA HIS A 98 -8.09 -15.44 28.73
C HIS A 98 -7.56 -14.66 27.49
N GLN A 99 -8.41 -13.84 26.87
CA GLN A 99 -8.07 -13.13 25.63
C GLN A 99 -6.83 -12.21 25.75
N GLY A 100 -6.54 -11.71 26.94
CA GLY A 100 -5.36 -10.87 27.23
C GLY A 100 -4.09 -11.64 27.59
N SER A 101 -4.10 -12.97 27.57
CA SER A 101 -2.92 -13.78 27.91
C SER A 101 -1.83 -13.63 26.87
N ASN A 102 -0.60 -13.38 27.32
CA ASN A 102 0.60 -13.51 26.50
C ASN A 102 0.93 -14.99 26.32
N LEU A 103 1.21 -15.36 25.07
CA LEU A 103 1.63 -16.69 24.68
C LEU A 103 3.10 -16.67 24.28
N PHE A 104 3.82 -17.68 24.75
CA PHE A 104 5.14 -18.05 24.24
C PHE A 104 4.96 -19.23 23.30
N VAL A 105 5.06 -18.99 22.00
CA VAL A 105 4.75 -19.99 20.98
C VAL A 105 6.05 -20.50 20.38
N ILE A 106 6.42 -21.74 20.71
CA ILE A 106 7.59 -22.42 20.15
C ILE A 106 7.12 -23.31 18.99
N TYR A 107 7.83 -23.28 17.87
CA TYR A 107 7.51 -24.08 16.69
C TYR A 107 8.78 -24.56 15.97
N LEU A 108 8.64 -25.65 15.20
CA LEU A 108 9.73 -26.23 14.41
C LEU A 108 9.97 -25.42 13.14
N LEU A 109 11.25 -25.19 12.82
CA LEU A 109 11.70 -24.50 11.61
C LEU A 109 11.30 -25.27 10.33
N ASP A 110 11.13 -26.59 10.44
CA ASP A 110 10.68 -27.42 9.31
C ASP A 110 9.19 -27.22 9.01
N THR A 111 8.39 -26.74 9.97
CA THR A 111 7.00 -26.31 9.74
C THR A 111 6.94 -24.98 8.98
N GLU A 112 7.91 -24.10 9.19
CA GLU A 112 8.12 -22.87 8.39
C GLU A 112 8.48 -23.21 6.94
N LYS A 113 9.35 -24.18 6.70
CA LYS A 113 9.66 -24.66 5.34
C LYS A 113 8.47 -25.30 4.62
N LYS A 114 7.54 -25.93 5.35
CA LYS A 114 6.31 -26.49 4.75
C LYS A 114 5.33 -25.40 4.29
N ILE A 115 5.32 -24.24 4.95
CA ILE A 115 4.40 -23.13 4.62
C ILE A 115 5.04 -22.16 3.61
N TYR A 116 6.34 -21.91 3.72
CA TYR A 116 7.05 -20.92 2.91
C TYR A 116 7.93 -21.54 1.79
N GLY A 117 8.03 -22.87 1.72
CA GLY A 117 8.87 -23.60 0.77
C GLY A 117 10.38 -23.51 1.07
N PRO A 118 11.22 -24.30 0.39
CA PRO A 118 12.67 -24.22 0.53
C PRO A 118 13.20 -22.90 -0.06
N ILE A 119 13.59 -21.97 0.79
CA ILE A 119 14.21 -20.67 0.42
C ILE A 119 15.50 -20.86 -0.42
N LYS A 120 16.14 -22.03 -0.38
CA LYS A 120 17.42 -22.29 -1.06
C LYS A 120 17.32 -22.56 -2.57
N GLU A 121 16.18 -22.99 -3.10
CA GLU A 121 16.02 -23.22 -4.55
C GLU A 121 15.72 -21.93 -5.34
N TYR A 122 15.41 -20.83 -4.66
CA TYR A 122 15.05 -19.58 -5.33
C TYR A 122 16.22 -18.91 -6.05
N TYR A 123 17.48 -19.14 -5.67
CA TYR A 123 18.60 -18.44 -6.32
C TYR A 123 18.79 -18.81 -7.81
N LEU A 124 18.40 -20.02 -8.23
CA LEU A 124 18.39 -20.41 -9.64
C LEU A 124 17.11 -19.97 -10.39
N ILE A 125 16.02 -19.73 -9.65
CA ILE A 125 14.75 -19.23 -10.20
C ILE A 125 14.75 -17.68 -10.26
N THR A 126 15.57 -16.99 -9.46
CA THR A 126 15.57 -15.53 -9.35
C THR A 126 16.15 -14.82 -10.56
N GLU A 127 17.16 -15.37 -11.23
CA GLU A 127 17.62 -14.81 -12.52
C GLU A 127 16.47 -14.86 -13.53
N SER A 128 15.77 -15.99 -13.58
CA SER A 128 14.55 -16.16 -14.38
C SER A 128 13.44 -15.17 -13.99
N LEU A 129 13.24 -14.86 -12.71
CA LEU A 129 12.17 -13.95 -12.28
C LEU A 129 12.50 -12.49 -12.58
N THR A 130 13.75 -12.05 -12.39
CA THR A 130 14.18 -10.70 -12.76
C THR A 130 13.99 -10.47 -14.25
N ASP A 131 14.46 -11.40 -15.09
CA ASP A 131 14.29 -11.32 -16.54
C ASP A 131 12.81 -11.32 -16.94
N GLN A 132 11.97 -12.12 -16.28
CA GLN A 132 10.51 -12.12 -16.51
C GLN A 132 9.84 -10.80 -16.12
N ILE A 133 10.30 -10.15 -15.05
CA ILE A 133 9.77 -8.84 -14.61
C ILE A 133 10.12 -7.76 -15.63
N ASP A 134 11.38 -7.75 -16.10
CA ASP A 134 11.83 -6.80 -17.13
C ASP A 134 11.10 -7.05 -18.46
N LEU A 135 10.99 -8.31 -18.89
CA LEU A 135 10.26 -8.69 -20.10
C LEU A 135 8.77 -8.32 -20.03
N CYS A 136 8.13 -8.50 -18.88
CA CYS A 136 6.74 -8.09 -18.66
C CYS A 136 6.57 -6.57 -18.85
N CYS A 137 7.51 -5.77 -18.34
CA CYS A 137 7.51 -4.34 -18.55
C CYS A 137 7.63 -3.98 -20.03
N GLU A 138 8.56 -4.60 -20.76
CA GLU A 138 8.78 -4.33 -22.18
C GLU A 138 7.62 -4.77 -23.09
N GLN A 139 6.99 -5.91 -22.78
CA GLN A 139 5.94 -6.48 -23.62
C GLN A 139 4.57 -5.83 -23.42
N HIS A 140 4.25 -5.38 -22.21
CA HIS A 140 2.89 -4.95 -21.86
C HIS A 140 2.74 -3.44 -21.65
N PHE A 141 3.84 -2.71 -21.46
CA PHE A 141 3.80 -1.26 -21.27
C PHE A 141 4.28 -0.53 -22.51
N LEU A 142 3.85 0.73 -22.64
CA LEU A 142 4.14 1.53 -23.80
C LEU A 142 5.64 1.84 -23.91
N PRO A 143 6.25 1.67 -25.09
CA PRO A 143 7.59 2.15 -25.34
C PRO A 143 7.58 3.69 -25.32
N LEU A 144 8.74 4.30 -25.02
CA LEU A 144 8.85 5.76 -24.86
C LEU A 144 8.32 6.54 -26.08
N ARG A 145 8.53 6.02 -27.30
CA ARG A 145 8.01 6.62 -28.54
C ARG A 145 6.48 6.77 -28.56
N SER A 146 5.75 5.86 -27.92
CA SER A 146 4.28 5.92 -27.89
C SER A 146 3.75 7.06 -27.02
N TYR A 147 4.59 7.62 -26.15
CA TYR A 147 4.24 8.81 -25.36
C TYR A 147 4.28 10.10 -26.19
N LEU A 148 4.92 10.10 -27.37
CA LEU A 148 4.89 11.26 -28.29
C LEU A 148 3.46 11.55 -28.76
N ILE A 149 2.68 10.52 -29.06
CA ILE A 149 1.26 10.65 -29.43
C ILE A 149 0.45 11.22 -28.26
N ARG A 150 0.74 10.78 -27.02
CA ARG A 150 0.06 11.29 -25.82
C ARG A 150 0.40 12.76 -25.55
N ASN A 151 1.65 13.17 -25.81
CA ASN A 151 2.07 14.56 -25.74
C ASN A 151 1.37 15.42 -26.81
N ASP A 152 1.25 14.93 -28.04
CA ASP A 152 0.50 15.62 -29.10
C ASP A 152 -0.96 15.86 -28.70
N ILE A 153 -1.62 14.85 -28.14
CA ILE A 153 -2.99 14.98 -27.63
C ILE A 153 -3.06 16.05 -26.54
N ARG A 154 -2.14 16.02 -25.56
CA ARG A 154 -2.06 17.07 -24.53
C ARG A 154 -1.92 18.45 -25.16
N ASP A 155 -1.02 18.61 -26.13
CA ASP A 155 -0.73 19.92 -26.73
C ASP A 155 -1.94 20.46 -27.51
N ARG A 156 -2.64 19.61 -28.26
CA ARG A 156 -3.88 19.98 -28.94
C ARG A 156 -5.00 20.35 -27.97
N VAL A 157 -5.19 19.54 -26.91
CA VAL A 157 -6.21 19.84 -25.89
C VAL A 157 -5.84 21.09 -25.09
N ASN A 158 -4.56 21.34 -24.84
CA ASN A 158 -4.07 22.57 -24.21
C ASN A 158 -4.43 23.80 -25.04
N ALA A 159 -4.21 23.76 -26.37
CA ALA A 159 -4.58 24.85 -27.25
C ALA A 159 -6.10 25.12 -27.23
N MET A 160 -6.91 24.07 -27.28
CA MET A 160 -8.37 24.16 -27.17
C MET A 160 -8.82 24.78 -25.84
N VAL A 161 -8.24 24.36 -24.72
CA VAL A 161 -8.54 24.92 -23.39
C VAL A 161 -8.12 26.38 -23.30
N GLN A 162 -6.97 26.75 -23.84
CA GLN A 162 -6.50 28.15 -23.87
C GLN A 162 -7.37 29.05 -24.74
N GLU A 163 -7.92 28.52 -25.84
CA GLU A 163 -8.87 29.25 -26.69
C GLU A 163 -10.19 29.51 -25.95
N VAL A 164 -10.78 28.47 -25.36
CA VAL A 164 -12.08 28.56 -24.66
C VAL A 164 -11.98 29.39 -23.39
N PHE A 165 -10.89 29.25 -22.63
CA PHE A 165 -10.70 29.86 -21.31
C PHE A 165 -9.55 30.87 -21.29
N SER A 166 -9.42 31.66 -22.35
CA SER A 166 -8.31 32.62 -22.58
C SER A 166 -8.03 33.61 -21.44
N GLY A 167 -8.97 33.84 -20.51
CA GLY A 167 -8.77 34.68 -19.32
C GLY A 167 -8.20 33.97 -18.07
N THR A 168 -8.10 32.64 -18.08
CA THR A 168 -7.82 31.84 -16.86
C THR A 168 -6.36 31.42 -16.72
N GLN A 169 -5.54 31.57 -17.78
CA GLN A 169 -4.19 31.00 -17.88
C GLN A 169 -4.16 29.47 -17.64
N ALA A 170 -5.28 28.77 -17.89
CA ALA A 170 -5.41 27.34 -17.63
C ALA A 170 -4.55 26.49 -18.56
N THR A 171 -3.67 25.66 -18.01
CA THR A 171 -2.81 24.75 -18.79
C THR A 171 -3.28 23.31 -18.67
N VAL A 172 -2.96 22.49 -19.66
CA VAL A 172 -3.29 21.06 -19.67
C VAL A 172 -2.02 20.23 -19.58
N GLU A 173 -1.99 19.30 -18.65
CA GLU A 173 -0.87 18.39 -18.42
C GLU A 173 -1.34 16.93 -18.49
N LEU A 174 -0.44 16.02 -18.88
CA LEU A 174 -0.68 14.59 -18.73
C LEU A 174 -0.69 14.22 -17.25
N ILE A 175 -1.61 13.35 -16.87
CA ILE A 175 -1.71 12.73 -15.54
C ILE A 175 -1.83 11.21 -15.65
N GLY A 176 -1.80 10.54 -14.50
CA GLY A 176 -1.89 9.10 -14.36
C GLY A 176 -0.77 8.36 -15.08
N SER A 177 -1.11 7.20 -15.64
CA SER A 177 -0.16 6.31 -16.32
C SER A 177 0.54 6.94 -17.54
N SER A 178 -0.08 7.97 -18.13
CA SER A 178 0.53 8.74 -19.22
C SER A 178 1.67 9.65 -18.72
N HIS A 179 1.55 10.19 -17.51
CA HIS A 179 2.59 10.98 -16.86
C HIS A 179 3.69 10.10 -16.26
N THR A 180 3.29 9.06 -15.54
CA THR A 180 4.22 8.18 -14.80
C THR A 180 4.95 7.18 -15.69
N GLN A 181 4.66 7.13 -17.00
CA GLN A 181 5.19 6.14 -17.93
C GLN A 181 4.85 4.67 -17.60
N LEU A 182 3.72 4.46 -16.91
CA LEU A 182 3.18 3.16 -16.54
C LEU A 182 1.91 2.82 -17.35
N ALA A 183 1.79 3.34 -18.58
CA ALA A 183 0.64 3.11 -19.44
C ALA A 183 0.83 1.84 -20.25
N MET A 184 -0.23 1.04 -20.35
CA MET A 184 -0.35 -0.06 -21.31
C MET A 184 -0.97 0.47 -22.62
N ALA A 185 -0.93 -0.34 -23.69
CA ALA A 185 -1.42 0.07 -25.00
C ALA A 185 -2.89 0.58 -24.96
N GLU A 186 -3.70 -0.08 -24.17
CA GLU A 186 -5.13 0.17 -23.98
C GLU A 186 -5.44 1.14 -22.82
N SER A 187 -4.43 1.77 -22.22
CA SER A 187 -4.65 2.78 -21.18
C SER A 187 -5.18 4.08 -21.77
N ASP A 188 -6.24 4.63 -21.19
CA ASP A 188 -6.75 5.96 -21.50
C ASP A 188 -5.66 7.04 -21.34
N VAL A 189 -5.80 8.15 -22.07
CA VAL A 189 -5.00 9.36 -21.91
C VAL A 189 -5.69 10.24 -20.89
N ASN A 190 -5.12 10.31 -19.68
CA ASN A 190 -5.66 11.17 -18.63
C ASN A 190 -4.96 12.53 -18.67
N LEU A 191 -5.75 13.59 -18.66
CA LEU A 191 -5.35 14.98 -18.75
C LEU A 191 -5.87 15.72 -17.51
N GLY A 192 -5.07 16.64 -16.98
CA GLY A 192 -5.48 17.53 -15.90
C GLY A 192 -5.41 18.97 -16.37
N ILE A 193 -6.46 19.76 -16.07
CA ILE A 193 -6.41 21.21 -16.23
C ILE A 193 -5.85 21.82 -14.95
N ARG A 194 -4.76 22.58 -15.08
CA ARG A 194 -4.09 23.33 -14.01
C ARG A 194 -4.38 24.81 -14.19
N ILE A 195 -4.97 25.40 -13.14
CA ILE A 195 -5.24 26.84 -13.07
C ILE A 195 -4.31 27.45 -12.02
N PRO A 196 -3.64 28.58 -12.31
CA PRO A 196 -2.84 29.28 -11.30
C PRO A 196 -3.65 29.63 -10.05
N LYS A 197 -3.07 29.44 -8.86
CA LYS A 197 -3.77 29.65 -7.56
C LYS A 197 -4.38 31.06 -7.42
N ASN A 198 -3.71 32.07 -7.97
CA ASN A 198 -4.17 33.45 -7.98
C ASN A 198 -5.37 33.70 -8.91
N MET A 199 -5.67 32.77 -9.83
CA MET A 199 -6.81 32.83 -10.75
C MET A 199 -7.98 31.93 -10.32
N VAL A 200 -7.76 31.00 -9.38
CA VAL A 200 -8.81 30.10 -8.87
C VAL A 200 -9.99 30.90 -8.27
N THR A 201 -9.70 31.97 -7.52
CA THR A 201 -10.74 32.82 -6.95
C THR A 201 -11.51 33.56 -8.05
N ALA A 202 -10.82 34.10 -9.06
CA ALA A 202 -11.45 34.80 -10.17
C ALA A 202 -12.39 33.89 -10.98
N ASP A 203 -11.97 32.66 -11.26
CA ASP A 203 -12.84 31.69 -11.94
C ASP A 203 -13.99 31.20 -11.04
N ALA A 204 -13.73 31.00 -9.75
CA ALA A 204 -14.79 30.70 -8.77
C ALA A 204 -15.79 31.86 -8.60
N TYR A 205 -15.37 33.11 -8.79
CA TYR A 205 -16.27 34.26 -8.84
C TYR A 205 -17.15 34.23 -10.10
N LEU A 206 -16.64 33.78 -11.25
CA LEU A 206 -17.46 33.52 -12.44
C LEU A 206 -18.52 32.45 -12.14
N CYS A 207 -18.18 31.42 -11.36
CA CYS A 207 -19.13 30.42 -10.84
C CYS A 207 -20.17 30.98 -9.85
N ASN A 208 -19.99 32.17 -9.28
CA ASN A 208 -20.99 32.78 -8.38
C ASN A 208 -21.79 33.89 -9.07
N SER A 209 -21.41 34.25 -10.29
CA SER A 209 -22.14 35.17 -11.16
C SER A 209 -23.08 34.41 -12.10
N SER A 210 -24.08 35.07 -12.68
CA SER A 210 -25.00 34.50 -13.68
C SER A 210 -24.32 33.98 -14.97
N ASN A 211 -23.00 34.09 -15.09
CA ASN A 211 -22.17 33.59 -16.20
C ASN A 211 -21.50 32.23 -15.90
N TRP A 212 -22.17 31.35 -15.14
CA TRP A 212 -21.70 30.00 -14.81
C TRP A 212 -21.17 29.21 -16.02
N THR A 213 -21.80 29.45 -17.17
CA THR A 213 -21.59 28.74 -18.43
C THR A 213 -20.23 28.95 -19.08
N LYS A 214 -19.30 29.70 -18.49
CA LYS A 214 -17.94 29.91 -19.03
C LYS A 214 -16.81 29.56 -18.07
N SER A 215 -17.12 29.01 -16.90
CA SER A 215 -16.09 28.54 -15.97
C SER A 215 -15.45 27.25 -16.48
N VAL A 216 -14.15 27.10 -16.24
CA VAL A 216 -13.44 25.85 -16.51
C VAL A 216 -13.93 24.69 -15.63
N TYR A 217 -14.58 24.98 -14.49
CA TYR A 217 -15.21 23.99 -13.63
C TYR A 217 -16.57 23.49 -14.15
N ASP A 218 -17.17 24.17 -15.13
CA ASP A 218 -18.37 23.68 -15.81
C ASP A 218 -17.97 22.65 -16.89
N VAL A 219 -17.97 21.38 -16.48
CA VAL A 219 -17.62 20.29 -17.40
C VAL A 219 -18.62 20.08 -18.53
N HIS A 220 -19.87 20.56 -18.41
CA HIS A 220 -20.82 20.51 -19.52
C HIS A 220 -20.39 21.49 -20.61
N PHE A 221 -20.03 22.71 -20.22
CA PHE A 221 -19.48 23.70 -21.14
C PHE A 221 -18.17 23.23 -21.77
N LEU A 222 -17.28 22.62 -20.98
CA LEU A 222 -16.05 22.01 -21.51
C LEU A 222 -16.37 20.93 -22.56
N ALA A 223 -17.30 20.02 -22.27
CA ALA A 223 -17.69 18.96 -23.20
C ALA A 223 -18.29 19.51 -24.50
N GLN A 224 -19.16 20.53 -24.41
CA GLN A 224 -19.70 21.21 -25.58
C GLN A 224 -18.59 21.87 -26.41
N SER A 225 -17.69 22.61 -25.76
CA SER A 225 -16.60 23.30 -26.46
C SER A 225 -15.66 22.32 -27.16
N LEU A 226 -15.28 21.21 -26.49
CA LEU A 226 -14.47 20.16 -27.11
C LEU A 226 -15.17 19.54 -28.33
N ARG A 227 -16.50 19.41 -28.30
CA ARG A 227 -17.29 18.87 -29.43
C ARG A 227 -17.26 19.84 -30.61
N GLU A 228 -17.45 21.12 -30.36
CA GLU A 228 -17.40 22.18 -31.38
C GLU A 228 -16.00 22.27 -32.02
N MET A 229 -14.95 21.99 -31.25
CA MET A 229 -13.55 21.91 -31.73
C MET A 229 -13.14 20.55 -32.31
N GLY A 230 -14.10 19.63 -32.51
CA GLY A 230 -13.88 18.40 -33.28
C GLY A 230 -13.48 17.16 -32.48
N MET A 231 -13.49 17.19 -31.15
CA MET A 231 -13.33 15.96 -30.34
C MET A 231 -14.56 15.06 -30.48
N VAL A 232 -14.34 13.74 -30.47
CA VAL A 232 -15.39 12.76 -30.73
C VAL A 232 -16.07 12.34 -29.44
N ALA A 233 -17.41 12.37 -29.48
CA ALA A 233 -18.29 11.98 -28.38
C ALA A 233 -17.93 12.56 -26.99
N PRO A 234 -17.67 13.88 -26.81
CA PRO A 234 -17.38 14.41 -25.48
C PRO A 234 -18.56 14.16 -24.53
N PHE A 235 -18.25 13.57 -23.37
CA PHE A 235 -19.18 13.13 -22.35
C PHE A 235 -18.78 13.72 -20.99
N PRO A 236 -19.56 14.66 -20.43
CA PRO A 236 -19.28 15.24 -19.12
C PRO A 236 -19.69 14.30 -17.98
N ILE A 237 -18.87 14.23 -16.93
CA ILE A 237 -19.14 13.55 -15.65
C ILE A 237 -19.04 14.61 -14.53
N PRO A 238 -20.14 15.34 -14.25
CA PRO A 238 -20.12 16.52 -13.38
C PRO A 238 -19.65 16.24 -11.95
N LEU A 239 -20.13 15.14 -11.36
CA LEU A 239 -19.78 14.78 -9.98
C LEU A 239 -18.27 14.53 -9.79
N ALA A 240 -17.62 14.01 -10.83
CA ALA A 240 -16.18 13.77 -10.81
C ALA A 240 -15.36 14.94 -11.37
N LYS A 241 -16.02 15.99 -11.87
CA LYS A 241 -15.41 17.10 -12.62
C LYS A 241 -14.49 16.62 -13.76
N ILE A 242 -14.93 15.61 -14.50
CA ILE A 242 -14.19 15.03 -15.63
C ILE A 242 -15.02 15.13 -16.90
N CYS A 243 -14.38 15.34 -18.05
CA CYS A 243 -14.96 15.15 -19.37
C CYS A 243 -14.20 14.02 -20.10
N LYS A 244 -14.92 12.99 -20.56
CA LYS A 244 -14.35 11.91 -21.38
C LYS A 244 -14.60 12.20 -22.85
N PHE A 245 -13.68 11.81 -23.73
CA PHE A 245 -13.83 11.97 -25.18
C PHE A 245 -12.91 11.00 -25.92
N VAL A 246 -13.05 10.92 -27.24
CA VAL A 246 -12.11 10.20 -28.11
C VAL A 246 -11.38 11.21 -28.96
N ASP A 247 -10.05 11.13 -28.96
CA ASP A 247 -9.23 11.94 -29.85
C ASP A 247 -9.36 11.42 -31.30
N PRO A 248 -9.83 12.22 -32.27
CA PRO A 248 -10.09 11.74 -33.62
C PRO A 248 -8.83 11.28 -34.37
N ALA A 249 -7.67 11.88 -34.09
CA ALA A 249 -6.42 11.58 -34.81
C ALA A 249 -5.81 10.25 -34.37
N SER A 250 -5.68 10.04 -33.06
CA SER A 250 -5.07 8.83 -32.48
C SER A 250 -6.08 7.71 -32.19
N ARG A 251 -7.38 8.03 -32.14
CA ARG A 251 -8.47 7.15 -31.67
C ARG A 251 -8.32 6.69 -30.23
N LEU A 252 -7.50 7.38 -29.43
CA LEU A 252 -7.33 7.07 -28.01
C LEU A 252 -8.48 7.67 -27.18
N TYR A 253 -8.96 6.89 -26.21
CA TYR A 253 -9.86 7.38 -25.18
C TYR A 253 -9.11 8.35 -24.28
N CYS A 254 -9.74 9.48 -24.00
CA CYS A 254 -9.20 10.55 -23.20
C CYS A 254 -10.16 10.91 -22.05
N ALA A 255 -9.59 11.35 -20.94
CA ALA A 255 -10.35 11.92 -19.83
C ALA A 255 -9.63 13.18 -19.35
N VAL A 256 -10.28 14.33 -19.41
CA VAL A 256 -9.76 15.60 -18.88
C VAL A 256 -10.48 15.96 -17.59
N GLY A 257 -9.72 16.08 -16.51
CA GLY A 257 -10.21 16.46 -15.18
C GLY A 257 -9.92 17.93 -14.88
N VAL A 258 -10.90 18.61 -14.28
CA VAL A 258 -10.73 19.94 -13.70
C VAL A 258 -10.43 19.74 -12.20
N ASP A 259 -9.53 20.53 -11.62
CA ASP A 259 -9.12 20.40 -10.20
C ASP A 259 -8.19 19.20 -9.90
N ALA A 260 -7.25 18.93 -10.80
CA ALA A 260 -6.30 17.82 -10.67
C ALA A 260 -5.12 18.10 -9.72
N GLY A 261 -5.19 19.12 -8.83
CA GLY A 261 -4.08 19.58 -7.99
C GLY A 261 -3.36 18.44 -7.23
N LEU A 262 -4.10 17.67 -6.43
CA LEU A 262 -3.56 16.52 -5.69
C LEU A 262 -3.09 15.38 -6.62
N VAL A 263 -3.72 15.25 -7.79
CA VAL A 263 -3.38 14.23 -8.77
C VAL A 263 -2.01 14.53 -9.39
N PHE A 264 -1.72 15.80 -9.71
CA PHE A 264 -0.41 16.22 -10.20
C PHE A 264 0.70 15.89 -9.21
N GLU A 265 0.54 16.25 -7.93
CA GLU A 265 1.56 15.99 -6.91
C GLU A 265 1.79 14.49 -6.71
N ARG A 266 0.71 13.69 -6.69
CA ARG A 266 0.80 12.23 -6.61
C ARG A 266 1.57 11.65 -7.79
N ASP A 267 1.22 12.06 -9.00
CA ASP A 267 1.81 11.48 -10.22
C ASP A 267 3.25 11.96 -10.41
N HIS A 268 3.56 13.19 -10.02
CA HIS A 268 4.93 13.71 -9.96
C HIS A 268 5.78 12.89 -8.98
N LEU A 269 5.28 12.65 -7.77
CA LEU A 269 5.96 11.85 -6.77
C LEU A 269 6.24 10.41 -7.28
N ILE A 270 5.25 9.77 -7.89
CA ILE A 270 5.42 8.44 -8.50
C ILE A 270 6.47 8.49 -9.62
N ALA A 271 6.41 9.50 -10.49
CA ALA A 271 7.38 9.66 -11.58
C ALA A 271 8.81 9.85 -11.06
N GLU A 272 9.00 10.59 -9.97
CA GLU A 272 10.31 10.73 -9.32
C GLU A 272 10.79 9.41 -8.73
N TYR A 273 9.93 8.64 -8.04
CA TYR A 273 10.30 7.30 -7.54
C TYR A 273 10.75 6.36 -8.66
N LEU A 274 10.13 6.43 -9.83
CA LEU A 274 10.51 5.61 -11.00
C LEU A 274 11.88 6.01 -11.58
N LYS A 275 12.32 7.25 -11.38
CA LYS A 275 13.65 7.73 -11.81
C LYS A 275 14.76 7.38 -10.82
N LEU A 276 14.42 7.20 -9.53
CA LEU A 276 15.42 6.94 -8.49
C LEU A 276 16.17 5.62 -8.69
N ASP A 277 15.50 4.56 -9.17
CA ASP A 277 16.12 3.26 -9.38
C ASP A 277 15.46 2.50 -10.54
N ARG A 278 16.29 1.99 -11.46
CA ARG A 278 15.85 1.28 -12.67
C ARG A 278 14.94 0.07 -12.40
N ARG A 279 15.01 -0.51 -11.20
CA ARG A 279 14.24 -1.69 -10.79
C ARG A 279 12.79 -1.34 -10.41
N VAL A 280 12.51 -0.09 -10.07
CA VAL A 280 11.18 0.33 -9.58
C VAL A 280 10.14 0.19 -10.69
N ARG A 281 10.46 0.67 -11.90
CA ARG A 281 9.51 0.63 -13.02
C ARG A 281 9.12 -0.81 -13.40
N PRO A 282 10.05 -1.74 -13.68
CA PRO A 282 9.70 -3.12 -13.97
C PRO A 282 8.88 -3.80 -12.87
N LEU A 283 9.26 -3.60 -11.60
CA LEU A 283 8.54 -4.18 -10.47
C LEU A 283 7.09 -3.67 -10.37
N ILE A 284 6.89 -2.36 -10.45
CA ILE A 284 5.54 -1.77 -10.43
C ILE A 284 4.74 -2.20 -11.65
N SER A 285 5.37 -2.26 -12.83
CA SER A 285 4.75 -2.78 -14.05
C SER A 285 4.26 -4.22 -13.89
N ALA A 286 5.08 -5.11 -13.33
CA ALA A 286 4.70 -6.50 -13.06
C ALA A 286 3.53 -6.59 -12.08
N ILE A 287 3.53 -5.80 -11.00
CA ILE A 287 2.42 -5.75 -10.03
C ILE A 287 1.13 -5.24 -10.69
N LEU A 288 1.21 -4.17 -11.48
CA LEU A 288 0.05 -3.60 -12.19
C LEU A 288 -0.52 -4.60 -13.21
N TYR A 289 0.34 -5.27 -13.97
CA TYR A 289 -0.07 -6.32 -14.90
C TYR A 289 -0.74 -7.49 -14.18
N PHE A 290 -0.13 -7.98 -13.09
CA PHE A 290 -0.68 -9.06 -12.28
C PHE A 290 -2.05 -8.69 -11.68
N THR A 291 -2.17 -7.54 -11.02
CA THR A 291 -3.45 -7.12 -10.42
C THR A 291 -4.55 -6.93 -11.46
N ARG A 292 -4.19 -6.51 -12.68
CA ARG A 292 -5.12 -6.41 -13.80
C ARG A 292 -5.55 -7.78 -14.33
N SER A 293 -4.63 -8.73 -14.48
CA SER A 293 -4.93 -10.09 -14.94
C SER A 293 -5.82 -10.84 -13.94
N GLN A 294 -5.65 -10.55 -12.65
CA GLN A 294 -6.52 -11.02 -11.56
C GLN A 294 -7.83 -10.24 -11.41
N LYS A 295 -8.09 -9.23 -12.25
CA LYS A 295 -9.29 -8.37 -12.20
C LYS A 295 -9.54 -7.69 -10.85
N ILE A 296 -8.48 -7.48 -10.05
CA ILE A 296 -8.56 -6.79 -8.75
C ILE A 296 -8.83 -5.30 -8.96
N ASN A 297 -8.23 -4.72 -10.01
CA ASN A 297 -8.32 -3.30 -10.31
C ASN A 297 -9.53 -2.93 -11.20
N LYS A 298 -10.72 -3.46 -10.89
CA LYS A 298 -11.97 -3.12 -11.60
C LYS A 298 -12.63 -1.89 -10.98
N PHE A 299 -11.99 -0.73 -11.09
CA PHE A 299 -12.69 0.55 -10.92
C PHE A 299 -12.84 1.22 -12.29
N LYS A 300 -13.79 0.73 -13.09
CA LYS A 300 -14.27 1.48 -14.26
C LYS A 300 -15.42 2.36 -13.79
N LEU A 301 -15.23 3.68 -13.84
CA LEU A 301 -16.37 4.60 -13.93
C LEU A 301 -17.03 4.33 -15.28
N TYR A 302 -17.97 3.39 -15.32
CA TYR A 302 -18.73 3.00 -16.51
C TYR A 302 -19.46 4.22 -17.07
N VAL A 303 -19.14 4.62 -18.30
CA VAL A 303 -20.03 5.48 -19.10
C VAL A 303 -19.93 5.22 -20.62
N TRP A 304 -19.41 4.06 -21.04
CA TRP A 304 -19.31 3.73 -22.48
C TRP A 304 -19.92 2.37 -22.81
N ASP A 305 -20.93 1.95 -22.04
CA ASP A 305 -21.75 0.79 -22.41
C ASP A 305 -22.99 1.32 -23.13
N ASN A 306 -22.89 1.40 -24.46
CA ASN A 306 -24.02 1.31 -25.37
C ASN A 306 -23.95 -0.05 -26.07
#